data_AF-A4JVT4-F1
#
_entry.id   AF-A4JVT4-F1
#
_cell.length_a   1.000
_cell.length_b   1.000
_cell.length_c   1.000
_cell.angle_alpha   90.00
_cell.angle_beta   90.00
_cell.angle_gamma   90.00
#
_symmetry.space_group_name_H-M   'P 1'
#
loop_
_entity.id
_entity.type
_entity.pdbx_description
1 polymer ?
#
loop_
_entity_poly.entity_id
_entity_poly.type
_entity_poly.pdbx_seq_one_letter_code
_entity_poly.pdbx_strand_id
1 'polypeptide(L)'
;MSFNYDGLEFRTQLVARWAAFFDLAQWTWHTNAAPIGDWTPDFLVSFPCGHSECPNEHRLLVSVLPVDNIDSVVGHPALQHRYSVEDHTGRSRADAGAVFGASPLVSKWEMAHGAGGGVSTVPEWVTNHHELWVMAGGFVNAL
;
A
#
# COMPACT_ATOMS: atom_id res chain seq x y z
N MET A 1 -18.47 -4.82 14.39
CA MET A 1 -18.21 -5.78 13.31
C MET A 1 -16.78 -5.56 12.87
N SER A 2 -15.97 -6.60 12.96
CA SER A 2 -14.57 -6.61 12.55
C SER A 2 -14.35 -7.77 11.58
N PHE A 3 -13.19 -7.79 10.94
CA PHE A 3 -12.87 -8.75 9.89
C PHE A 3 -11.57 -9.46 10.23
N ASN A 4 -11.50 -10.76 9.97
CA ASN A 4 -10.32 -11.56 10.20
C ASN A 4 -9.65 -11.94 8.88
N TYR A 5 -8.31 -11.81 8.87
CA TYR A 5 -7.46 -12.43 7.87
C TYR A 5 -6.17 -12.89 8.56
N ASP A 6 -5.79 -14.15 8.33
CA ASP A 6 -4.61 -14.82 8.93
C ASP A 6 -4.46 -14.61 10.44
N GLY A 7 -5.56 -14.73 11.19
CA GLY A 7 -5.56 -14.57 12.64
C GLY A 7 -5.45 -13.12 13.14
N LEU A 8 -5.33 -12.14 12.23
CA LEU A 8 -5.33 -10.72 12.55
C LEU A 8 -6.72 -10.10 12.38
N GLU A 9 -7.08 -9.21 13.30
CA GLU A 9 -8.35 -8.48 13.28
C GLU A 9 -8.18 -7.10 12.62
N PHE A 10 -9.09 -6.78 11.73
CA PHE A 10 -9.13 -5.54 10.96
C PHE A 10 -10.45 -4.82 11.17
N ARG A 11 -10.38 -3.48 11.21
CA ARG A 11 -11.55 -2.61 11.36
C ARG A 11 -12.53 -2.70 10.19
N THR A 12 -12.04 -2.95 8.98
CA THR A 12 -12.87 -3.00 7.78
C THR A 12 -12.49 -4.17 6.89
N GLN A 13 -13.46 -4.65 6.11
CA GLN A 13 -13.25 -5.72 5.14
C GLN A 13 -12.21 -5.31 4.08
N LEU A 14 -12.21 -4.04 3.70
CA LEU A 14 -11.31 -3.53 2.67
C LEU A 14 -9.84 -3.61 3.11
N VAL A 15 -9.55 -3.23 4.36
CA VAL A 15 -8.19 -3.32 4.92
C VAL A 15 -7.74 -4.78 5.01
N ALA A 16 -8.61 -5.68 5.51
CA ALA A 16 -8.31 -7.12 5.56
C ALA A 16 -8.06 -7.71 4.15
N ARG A 17 -8.83 -7.28 3.15
CA ARG A 17 -8.67 -7.75 1.76
C ARG A 17 -7.36 -7.29 1.16
N TRP A 18 -6.91 -6.07 1.46
CA TRP A 18 -5.60 -5.59 1.04
C TRP A 18 -4.46 -6.40 1.66
N ALA A 19 -4.54 -6.75 2.94
CA ALA A 19 -3.59 -7.67 3.57
C ALA A 19 -3.51 -9.01 2.82
N ALA A 20 -4.67 -9.62 2.52
CA ALA A 20 -4.73 -10.84 1.73
C ALA A 20 -4.18 -10.70 0.31
N PHE A 21 -4.42 -9.55 -0.33
CA PHE A 21 -3.86 -9.24 -1.64
C PHE A 21 -2.33 -9.14 -1.61
N PHE A 22 -1.76 -8.51 -0.58
CA PHE A 22 -0.30 -8.38 -0.46
C PHE A 22 0.37 -9.75 -0.39
N ASP A 23 -0.14 -10.68 0.42
CA ASP A 23 0.39 -12.04 0.49
C ASP A 23 0.30 -12.76 -0.87
N LEU A 24 -0.85 -12.65 -1.55
CA LEU A 24 -1.03 -13.22 -2.88
C LEU A 24 -0.07 -12.61 -3.92
N ALA A 25 0.23 -11.32 -3.81
CA ALA A 25 1.17 -10.60 -4.66
C ALA A 25 2.65 -10.83 -4.26
N GLN A 26 2.91 -11.63 -3.21
CA GLN A 26 4.24 -11.87 -2.64
C GLN A 26 4.90 -10.57 -2.13
N TRP A 27 4.07 -9.65 -1.63
CA TRP A 27 4.50 -8.43 -0.96
C TRP A 27 4.47 -8.68 0.55
N THR A 28 5.49 -8.19 1.25
CA THR A 28 5.50 -8.24 2.72
C THR A 28 4.77 -7.03 3.27
N TRP A 29 4.09 -7.20 4.40
CA TRP A 29 3.34 -6.12 5.01
C TRP A 29 3.32 -6.21 6.54
N HIS A 30 3.16 -5.05 7.17
CA HIS A 30 2.97 -4.93 8.61
C HIS A 30 1.85 -3.92 8.89
N THR A 31 0.96 -4.25 9.82
CA THR A 31 -0.03 -3.31 10.37
C THR A 31 0.60 -2.43 11.46
N ASN A 32 -0.17 -1.45 11.95
CA ASN A 32 0.24 -0.55 13.04
C ASN A 32 1.53 0.21 12.70
N ALA A 33 1.62 0.69 11.46
CA ALA A 33 2.72 1.55 11.05
C ALA A 33 2.77 2.80 11.95
N ALA A 34 3.99 3.20 12.32
CA ALA A 34 4.18 4.38 13.16
C ALA A 34 3.61 5.63 12.46
N PRO A 35 2.91 6.52 13.19
CA PRO A 35 2.41 7.77 12.61
C PRO A 35 3.53 8.65 12.03
N ILE A 36 3.20 9.36 10.97
CA ILE A 36 4.03 10.37 10.30
C ILE A 36 3.28 11.70 10.38
N GLY A 37 3.67 12.57 11.30
CA GLY A 37 2.97 13.84 11.52
C GLY A 37 1.51 13.63 11.92
N ASP A 38 0.59 14.16 11.12
CA ASP A 38 -0.87 14.03 11.28
C ASP A 38 -1.46 12.81 10.55
N TRP A 39 -0.63 12.03 9.88
CA TRP A 39 -1.01 10.86 9.11
C TRP A 39 -0.67 9.56 9.85
N THR A 40 -1.64 8.66 9.97
CA THR A 40 -1.43 7.30 10.47
C THR A 40 -1.66 6.30 9.33
N PRO A 41 -0.60 5.66 8.80
CA PRO A 41 -0.74 4.66 7.74
C PRO A 41 -1.37 3.36 8.27
N ASP A 42 -2.14 2.68 7.42
CA ASP A 42 -2.71 1.37 7.73
C ASP A 42 -1.65 0.26 7.64
N PHE A 43 -0.74 0.37 6.66
CA PHE A 43 0.31 -0.62 6.41
C PHE A 43 1.68 0.01 6.14
N LEU A 44 2.73 -0.73 6.51
CA LEU A 44 4.04 -0.67 5.84
C LEU A 44 4.12 -1.86 4.90
N VAL A 45 4.33 -1.62 3.61
CA VAL A 45 4.35 -2.65 2.56
C VAL A 45 5.71 -2.65 1.87
N SER A 46 6.33 -3.81 1.66
CA SER A 46 7.58 -3.94 0.89
C SER A 46 7.43 -4.96 -0.25
N PHE A 47 7.97 -4.63 -1.42
CA PHE A 47 7.85 -5.45 -2.62
C PHE A 47 9.15 -5.42 -3.45
N PRO A 48 9.45 -6.51 -4.18
CA PRO A 48 10.73 -6.64 -4.88
C PRO A 48 10.86 -5.67 -6.05
N CYS A 49 12.09 -5.23 -6.31
CA CYS A 49 12.47 -4.46 -7.48
C CYS A 49 13.62 -5.16 -8.21
N GLY A 50 13.47 -5.39 -9.51
CA GLY A 50 14.47 -6.07 -10.34
C GLY A 50 15.46 -5.13 -11.04
N HIS A 51 15.31 -3.81 -10.89
CA HIS A 51 16.17 -2.83 -11.56
C HIS A 51 17.51 -2.70 -10.83
N SER A 52 18.59 -2.70 -11.59
CA SER A 52 19.95 -2.57 -11.06
C SER A 52 20.22 -1.24 -10.34
N GLU A 53 19.42 -0.23 -10.65
CA GLU A 53 19.47 1.13 -10.13
C GLU A 53 18.73 1.28 -8.80
N CYS A 54 18.01 0.25 -8.34
CA CYS A 54 17.24 0.27 -7.11
C CYS A 54 17.81 -0.71 -6.09
N PRO A 55 17.50 -0.52 -4.79
CA PRO A 55 17.60 -1.62 -3.83
C PRO A 55 16.72 -2.80 -4.31
N ASN A 56 17.01 -4.01 -3.82
CA ASN A 56 16.27 -5.22 -4.19
C ASN A 56 14.76 -5.16 -3.86
N GLU A 57 14.34 -4.20 -3.03
CA GLU A 57 12.95 -3.96 -2.64
C GLU A 57 12.66 -2.46 -2.55
N HIS A 58 11.39 -2.12 -2.72
CA HIS A 58 10.83 -0.82 -2.36
C HIS A 58 9.88 -0.95 -1.17
N ARG A 59 9.65 0.17 -0.47
CA ARG A 59 8.78 0.25 0.69
C ARG A 59 7.78 1.40 0.56
N LEU A 60 6.53 1.14 0.92
CA LEU A 60 5.46 2.13 0.96
C LEU A 60 4.81 2.18 2.34
N LEU A 61 4.46 3.39 2.78
CA LEU A 61 3.48 3.57 3.84
C LEU A 61 2.11 3.82 3.19
N VAL A 62 1.15 2.95 3.48
CA VAL A 62 -0.11 2.87 2.73
C VAL A 62 -1.28 3.28 3.60
N SER A 63 -2.15 4.14 3.06
CA SER A 63 -3.52 4.33 3.56
C SER A 63 -4.52 3.62 2.67
N VAL A 64 -5.43 2.87 3.29
CA VAL A 64 -6.53 2.19 2.64
C VAL A 64 -7.81 2.99 2.81
N LEU A 65 -8.37 3.47 1.70
CA LEU A 65 -9.54 4.35 1.70
C LEU A 65 -10.69 3.72 0.90
N PRO A 66 -11.95 3.84 1.36
CA PRO A 66 -13.12 3.31 0.65
C PRO A 66 -13.52 4.23 -0.51
N VAL A 67 -12.62 4.40 -1.48
CA VAL A 67 -12.82 5.25 -2.66
C VAL A 67 -12.66 4.44 -3.94
N ASP A 68 -13.54 4.72 -4.90
CA ASP A 68 -13.52 4.11 -6.23
C ASP A 68 -12.79 4.98 -7.27
N ASN A 69 -12.38 6.19 -6.88
CA ASN A 69 -11.64 7.12 -7.73
C ASN A 69 -10.53 7.80 -6.92
N ILE A 70 -9.28 7.68 -7.38
CA ILE A 70 -8.10 8.25 -6.73
C ILE A 70 -8.11 9.77 -6.72
N ASP A 71 -8.77 10.41 -7.69
CA ASP A 71 -8.83 11.87 -7.77
C ASP A 71 -9.66 12.49 -6.64
N SER A 72 -10.50 11.69 -5.98
CA SER A 72 -11.27 12.13 -4.80
C SER A 72 -10.40 12.39 -3.57
N VAL A 73 -9.13 11.96 -3.58
CA VAL A 73 -8.22 11.96 -2.42
C VAL A 73 -6.86 12.59 -2.71
N VAL A 74 -6.74 13.44 -3.73
CA VAL A 74 -5.48 14.12 -4.11
C VAL A 74 -4.85 14.91 -2.95
N GLY A 75 -5.67 15.46 -2.04
CA GLY A 75 -5.20 16.17 -0.85
C GLY A 75 -4.85 15.30 0.35
N HIS A 76 -4.94 13.97 0.23
CA HIS A 76 -4.68 13.07 1.36
C HIS A 76 -3.19 13.12 1.76
N PRO A 77 -2.85 13.16 3.06
CA PRO A 77 -1.46 13.27 3.53
C PRO A 77 -0.51 12.22 2.96
N ALA A 78 -0.98 10.98 2.80
CA ALA A 78 -0.19 9.91 2.18
C ALA A 78 0.39 10.29 0.80
N LEU A 79 -0.34 11.04 -0.02
CA LEU A 79 0.11 11.45 -1.36
C LEU A 79 1.04 12.68 -1.35
N GLN A 80 1.23 13.32 -0.19
CA GLN A 80 2.18 14.42 -0.04
C GLN A 80 3.62 13.91 0.18
N HIS A 81 3.78 12.68 0.69
CA HIS A 81 5.08 12.06 0.92
C HIS A 81 5.60 11.35 -0.33
N ARG A 82 6.10 12.14 -1.28
CA ARG A 82 6.66 11.65 -2.55
C ARG A 82 8.18 11.52 -2.46
N TYR A 83 8.73 10.49 -3.05
CA TYR A 83 10.18 10.21 -3.11
C TYR A 83 10.92 9.98 -1.78
N SER A 84 10.25 10.15 -0.64
CA SER A 84 10.69 9.67 0.68
C SER A 84 9.56 9.90 1.69
N VAL A 85 9.43 9.00 2.67
CA VAL A 85 8.69 9.27 3.91
C VAL A 85 9.69 9.33 5.04
N GLU A 86 9.89 10.50 5.63
CA GLU A 86 10.85 10.70 6.72
C GLU A 86 10.15 10.79 8.07
N ASP A 87 10.81 10.25 9.10
CA ASP A 87 10.40 10.53 10.47
C ASP A 87 10.94 11.89 10.97
N HIS A 88 10.59 12.26 12.19
CA HIS A 88 11.01 13.52 12.82
C HIS A 88 12.55 13.69 12.95
N THR A 89 13.33 12.63 12.75
CA THR A 89 14.81 12.67 12.77
C THR A 89 15.40 12.86 11.37
N GLY A 90 14.58 12.91 10.33
CA GLY A 90 15.01 12.94 8.94
C GLY A 90 15.41 11.56 8.40
N ARG A 91 15.12 10.48 9.14
CA ARG A 91 15.41 9.11 8.68
C ARG A 91 14.29 8.63 7.78
N SER A 92 14.64 8.18 6.57
CA SER A 92 13.68 7.57 5.65
C SER A 92 13.10 6.27 6.23
N ARG A 93 11.78 6.16 6.16
CA ARG A 93 10.95 5.04 6.64
C ARG A 93 10.38 4.22 5.49
N ALA A 94 10.16 4.86 4.34
CA ALA A 94 9.63 4.28 3.12
C ALA A 94 10.01 5.17 1.92
N ASP A 95 9.95 4.62 0.72
CA ASP A 95 10.25 5.34 -0.53
C ASP A 95 9.15 6.32 -0.92
N ALA A 96 7.90 6.03 -0.52
CA ALA A 96 6.77 6.95 -0.68
C ALA A 96 5.61 6.60 0.25
N GLY A 97 4.72 7.58 0.44
CA GLY A 97 3.37 7.34 0.89
C GLY A 97 2.46 6.97 -0.28
N ALA A 98 1.44 6.16 0.01
CA ALA A 98 0.53 5.65 -0.99
C ALA A 98 -0.92 5.63 -0.53
N VAL A 99 -1.84 5.74 -1.48
CA VAL A 99 -3.27 5.50 -1.24
C VAL A 99 -3.73 4.30 -2.05
N PHE A 100 -4.42 3.39 -1.38
CA PHE A 100 -4.96 2.15 -1.90
C PHE A 100 -6.48 2.19 -1.68
N GLY A 101 -7.24 2.18 -2.77
CA GLY A 101 -8.68 2.39 -2.80
C GLY A 101 -9.47 1.07 -2.68
N ALA A 102 -10.69 1.08 -3.22
CA ALA A 102 -11.59 -0.07 -3.23
C ALA A 102 -11.15 -1.23 -4.16
N SER A 103 -10.12 -1.02 -4.98
CA SER A 103 -9.53 -2.04 -5.84
C SER A 103 -8.09 -1.70 -6.24
N PRO A 104 -7.31 -2.64 -6.81
CA PRO A 104 -5.98 -2.37 -7.32
C PRO A 104 -5.89 -1.26 -8.37
N LEU A 105 -6.94 -1.08 -9.16
CA LEU A 105 -7.01 0.00 -10.15
C LEU A 105 -7.09 1.39 -9.52
N VAL A 106 -7.46 1.47 -8.24
CA VAL A 106 -7.59 2.72 -7.48
C VAL A 106 -6.42 2.79 -6.51
N SER A 107 -5.20 2.81 -7.02
CA SER A 107 -3.99 2.91 -6.21
C SER A 107 -3.06 3.98 -6.78
N LYS A 108 -2.29 4.65 -5.92
CA LYS A 108 -1.33 5.67 -6.35
C LYS A 108 -0.24 5.91 -5.32
N TRP A 109 0.99 6.04 -5.81
CA TRP A 109 2.14 6.61 -5.10
C TRP A 109 3.09 7.25 -6.12
N GLU A 110 4.09 8.00 -5.64
CA GLU A 110 5.12 8.61 -6.49
C GLU A 110 6.48 8.43 -5.82
N MET A 111 7.37 7.68 -6.48
CA MET A 111 8.67 7.30 -5.92
C MET A 111 9.77 7.25 -6.99
N ALA A 112 11.02 7.16 -6.54
CA ALA A 112 12.16 6.86 -7.41
C ALA A 112 12.12 5.38 -7.82
N HIS A 113 12.34 5.09 -9.09
CA HIS A 113 12.33 3.74 -9.66
C HIS A 113 13.09 3.68 -10.99
N GLY A 114 13.98 2.70 -11.13
CA GLY A 114 14.88 2.56 -12.30
C GLY A 114 15.82 3.75 -12.46
N ALA A 115 16.07 4.17 -13.71
CA ALA A 115 16.87 5.35 -14.02
C ALA A 115 16.17 6.69 -13.73
N GLY A 116 14.98 6.66 -13.13
CA GLY A 116 14.17 7.85 -12.85
C GLY A 116 13.20 7.63 -11.70
N GLY A 117 11.96 8.04 -11.90
CA GLY A 117 10.87 7.89 -10.95
C GLY A 117 9.58 8.41 -11.56
N GLY A 118 8.50 8.30 -10.81
CA GLY A 118 7.21 8.76 -11.29
C GLY A 118 6.05 8.20 -10.49
N VAL A 119 4.86 8.48 -10.99
CA VAL A 119 3.62 7.96 -10.44
C VAL A 119 3.49 6.50 -10.82
N SER A 120 3.17 5.66 -9.84
CA SER A 120 2.91 4.24 -10.05
C SER A 120 1.61 3.79 -9.41
N THR A 121 1.15 2.64 -9.88
CA THR A 121 -0.09 1.98 -9.48
C THR A 121 0.14 0.47 -9.33
N VAL A 122 -0.71 -0.23 -8.56
CA VAL A 122 -0.59 -1.69 -8.38
C VAL A 122 -0.56 -2.47 -9.69
N PRO A 123 -1.38 -2.17 -10.72
CA PRO A 123 -1.34 -2.87 -12.00
C PRO A 123 0.01 -2.85 -12.73
N GLU A 124 0.83 -1.82 -12.51
CA GLU A 124 2.20 -1.75 -13.08
C GLU A 124 3.15 -2.75 -12.42
N TRP A 125 2.87 -3.16 -11.18
CA TRP A 125 3.73 -4.03 -10.38
C TRP A 125 3.20 -5.45 -10.23
N VAL A 126 1.89 -5.64 -10.41
CA VAL A 126 1.19 -6.92 -10.24
C VAL A 126 0.30 -7.13 -11.46
N THR A 127 0.80 -7.84 -12.48
CA THR A 127 0.10 -7.98 -13.77
C THR A 127 -1.22 -8.74 -13.68
N ASN A 128 -1.33 -9.70 -12.77
CA ASN A 128 -2.55 -10.47 -12.47
C ASN A 128 -3.35 -9.88 -11.30
N HIS A 129 -3.25 -8.57 -11.06
CA HIS A 129 -3.90 -7.90 -9.92
C HIS A 129 -5.41 -8.17 -9.83
N HIS A 130 -6.11 -8.35 -10.97
CA HIS A 130 -7.54 -8.59 -10.97
C HIS A 130 -7.88 -9.95 -10.37
N GLU A 131 -7.20 -11.02 -10.81
CA GLU A 131 -7.42 -12.36 -10.28
C GLU A 131 -7.06 -12.43 -8.79
N LEU A 132 -5.92 -11.84 -8.40
CA LEU A 132 -5.49 -11.81 -7.01
C LEU A 132 -6.48 -11.05 -6.13
N TRP A 133 -7.03 -9.93 -6.61
CA TRP A 133 -8.03 -9.17 -5.85
C TRP A 133 -9.29 -9.97 -5.61
N VAL A 134 -9.79 -10.68 -6.64
CA VAL A 134 -10.96 -11.56 -6.51
C VAL A 134 -10.69 -12.65 -5.48
N MET A 135 -9.54 -13.33 -5.55
CA MET A 135 -9.15 -14.37 -4.59
C MET A 135 -9.03 -13.84 -3.16
N ALA A 136 -8.39 -12.68 -2.97
CA ALA A 136 -8.23 -12.02 -1.67
C ALA A 136 -9.57 -11.79 -0.97
N GLY A 137 -10.62 -11.46 -1.72
CA GLY A 137 -11.97 -11.27 -1.17
C GLY A 137 -12.56 -12.52 -0.53
N GLY A 138 -12.14 -13.71 -0.98
CA GLY A 138 -12.59 -15.00 -0.44
C GLY A 138 -11.88 -15.43 0.85
N PHE A 139 -10.78 -14.76 1.23
CA PHE A 139 -10.03 -15.09 2.46
C PHE A 139 -10.44 -14.26 3.68
N VAL A 140 -11.23 -13.20 3.47
CA VAL A 140 -11.66 -12.30 4.55
C VAL A 140 -12.96 -12.79 5.16
N ASN A 141 -12.94 -13.05 6.47
CA ASN A 141 -14.10 -13.50 7.22
C ASN A 141 -14.64 -12.39 8.13
N ALA A 142 -15.96 -12.26 8.23
CA ALA A 142 -16.57 -11.41 9.26
C ALA A 142 -16.51 -12.12 10.63
N LEU A 143 -16.21 -11.36 11.67
CA LEU A 143 -16.25 -11.80 13.08
C LEU A 143 -17.53 -11.32 13.78
#